data_AF-A0A7K6W9D2-F1
#
_entry.id   AF-A0A7K6W9D2-F1
#
_cell.length_a   1.000
_cell.length_b   1.000
_cell.length_c   1.000
_cell.angle_alpha   90.00
_cell.angle_beta   90.00
_cell.angle_gamma   90.00
#
_symmetry.space_group_name_H-M   'P 1'
#
loop_
_entity.id
_entity.type
_entity.pdbx_description
1 polymer ?
#
loop_
_entity_poly.entity_id
_entity_poly.type
_entity_poly.pdbx_seq_one_letter_code
_entity_poly.pdbx_strand_id
1 'polypeptide(L)' 'YKLEMIERKASQNMEGIVTLHRFGDFVDVSEGPHIPRTSFCFQYEITAAHNLQTNQSELIRRFQGVSLPVHL' A
#
# COMPACT_ATOMS: atom_id res chain seq x y z
N TYR A 1 9.05 -9.98 -4.08
CA TYR A 1 7.83 -9.17 -3.93
C TYR A 1 7.88 -7.80 -4.64
N LYS A 2 8.60 -6.77 -4.16
CA LYS A 2 8.50 -5.41 -4.76
C LYS A 2 9.00 -5.34 -6.22
N LEU A 3 10.07 -6.05 -6.57
CA LEU A 3 10.56 -6.13 -7.96
C LEU A 3 9.53 -6.74 -8.91
N GLU A 4 9.01 -7.92 -8.58
CA GLU A 4 7.93 -8.59 -9.32
C GLU A 4 6.68 -7.69 -9.46
N MET A 5 6.33 -6.95 -8.40
CA MET A 5 5.23 -5.99 -8.44
C MET A 5 5.50 -4.84 -9.43
N ILE A 6 6.73 -4.33 -9.50
CA ILE A 6 7.14 -3.29 -10.45
C ILE A 6 7.09 -3.83 -11.87
N GLU A 7 7.63 -5.02 -12.12
CA GLU A 7 7.60 -5.67 -13.44
C GLU A 7 6.17 -5.87 -13.93
N ARG A 8 5.27 -6.38 -13.06
CA ARG A 8 3.85 -6.54 -13.37
C ARG A 8 3.16 -5.20 -13.68
N LYS A 9 3.51 -4.13 -12.97
CA LYS A 9 2.91 -2.80 -13.20
C LYS A 9 3.41 -2.16 -14.48
N ALA A 10 4.72 -2.26 -14.74
CA ALA A 10 5.32 -1.78 -15.96
C ALA A 10 4.73 -2.49 -17.18
N SER A 11 4.51 -3.81 -17.12
CA SER A 11 3.92 -4.56 -18.25
C SER A 11 2.45 -4.23 -18.53
N GLN A 12 1.72 -3.71 -17.54
CA GLN A 12 0.32 -3.27 -17.69
C GLN A 12 0.19 -1.84 -18.26
N ASN A 13 1.27 -1.06 -18.28
CA ASN A 13 1.31 0.28 -18.84
C ASN A 13 2.00 0.24 -20.21
N MET A 14 1.37 0.77 -21.27
CA MET A 14 1.94 0.75 -22.62
C MET A 14 3.31 1.43 -22.72
N GLU A 15 3.57 2.43 -21.88
CA GLU A 15 4.83 3.17 -21.82
C GLU A 15 5.80 2.61 -20.78
N GLY A 16 5.43 1.56 -20.05
CA GLY A 16 6.25 0.98 -18.98
C GLY A 16 6.37 1.86 -17.73
N ILE A 17 5.55 2.90 -17.60
CA ILE A 17 5.63 3.85 -16.49
C ILE A 17 5.03 3.27 -15.21
N VAL A 18 5.78 3.40 -14.10
CA VAL A 18 5.36 3.01 -12.75
C VAL A 18 5.36 4.22 -11.83
N THR A 19 4.19 4.52 -11.25
CA THR A 19 4.04 5.62 -10.30
C THR A 19 4.63 5.27 -8.93
N LEU A 20 5.44 6.18 -8.39
CA LEU A 20 5.99 6.11 -7.03
C LEU A 20 5.34 7.19 -6.16
N HIS A 21 5.00 6.84 -4.92
CA HIS A 21 4.56 7.78 -3.90
C HIS A 21 5.61 7.82 -2.78
N ARG A 22 6.09 9.02 -2.47
CA ARG A 22 7.08 9.26 -1.42
C ARG A 22 6.48 10.08 -0.29
N PHE A 23 6.68 9.64 0.94
CA PHE A 23 6.36 10.38 2.15
C PHE A 23 7.58 10.38 3.08
N GLY A 24 8.23 11.54 3.24
CA GLY A 24 9.48 11.65 3.98
C GLY A 24 10.57 10.76 3.35
N ASP A 25 11.12 9.86 4.14
CA ASP A 25 12.15 8.90 3.70
C ASP A 25 11.57 7.58 3.18
N PHE A 26 10.25 7.40 3.28
CA PHE A 26 9.56 6.21 2.82
C PHE A 26 9.06 6.40 1.37
N VAL A 27 9.37 5.43 0.50
CA VAL A 27 8.92 5.39 -0.89
C VAL A 27 8.20 4.07 -1.12
N ASP A 28 7.02 4.13 -1.71
CA ASP A 28 6.28 2.95 -2.12
C ASP A 28 5.61 3.10 -3.50
N VAL A 29 5.30 1.95 -4.10
CA VAL A 29 4.55 1.82 -5.35
C VAL A 29 3.11 1.44 -4.99
N SER A 30 2.13 2.21 -5.45
CA SER A 30 0.70 1.92 -5.24
C SER A 30 -0.14 2.30 -6.45
N GLU A 31 -1.40 1.89 -6.47
CA GLU A 31 -2.36 2.25 -7.52
C GLU A 31 -3.21 3.44 -7.09
N GLY A 32 -3.65 4.22 -8.08
CA GLY A 32 -4.51 5.38 -7.86
C GLY A 32 -3.84 6.55 -7.16
N PRO A 33 -4.56 7.69 -7.06
CA PRO A 33 -4.09 8.88 -6.37
C PRO A 33 -4.11 8.70 -4.84
N HIS A 34 -3.27 9.47 -4.14
CA HIS A 34 -3.22 9.53 -2.67
C HIS A 34 -3.85 10.81 -2.14
N ILE A 35 -4.24 10.79 -0.85
CA ILE A 35 -4.57 12.00 -0.11
C ILE A 35 -3.35 12.94 -0.07
N PRO A 36 -3.55 14.27 -0.07
CA PRO A 36 -2.44 15.21 -0.22
C PRO A 36 -1.54 15.32 1.02
N ARG A 37 -2.07 15.04 2.23
CA ARG A 37 -1.33 15.14 3.50
C ARG A 37 -1.88 14.14 4.52
N THR A 38 -1.02 13.66 5.40
CA THR A 38 -1.40 12.77 6.50
C THR A 38 -2.30 13.42 7.54
N SER A 39 -2.33 14.75 7.63
CA SER A 39 -3.23 15.51 8.51
C SER A 39 -4.72 15.32 8.19
N PHE A 40 -5.06 14.71 7.05
CA PHE A 40 -6.43 14.32 6.73
C PHE A 40 -6.90 13.10 7.53
N CYS A 41 -6.00 12.22 7.95
CA CYS A 41 -6.33 11.07 8.79
C CYS A 41 -6.41 11.52 10.25
N PHE A 42 -7.62 11.72 10.79
CA PHE A 42 -7.81 12.17 12.17
C PHE A 42 -7.68 11.02 13.16
N GLN A 43 -8.46 9.96 12.95
CA GLN A 43 -8.35 8.72 13.71
C GLN A 43 -7.68 7.68 12.82
N TYR A 44 -6.79 6.88 13.42
CA TYR A 44 -6.09 5.80 12.75
C TYR A 44 -5.77 4.70 13.76
N GLU A 45 -6.22 3.49 13.49
CA GLU A 45 -6.00 2.35 14.39
C GLU A 45 -5.66 1.09 13.59
N ILE A 46 -4.63 0.37 14.04
CA ILE A 46 -4.32 -0.99 13.57
C ILE A 46 -5.08 -1.95 14.50
N THR A 47 -6.07 -2.65 13.96
CA THR A 47 -7.02 -3.42 14.75
C THR A 47 -6.61 -4.87 14.93
N ALA A 48 -5.93 -5.47 13.95
CA ALA A 48 -5.55 -6.88 14.01
C ALA A 48 -4.38 -7.24 13.09
N ALA A 49 -3.72 -8.35 13.41
CA ALA A 49 -2.75 -9.02 12.55
C ALA A 49 -3.15 -10.49 12.35
N HIS A 50 -3.19 -10.94 11.10
CA HIS A 50 -3.62 -12.28 10.73
C HIS A 50 -2.54 -12.99 9.91
N ASN A 51 -2.27 -14.25 10.22
CA ASN A 51 -1.47 -15.09 9.33
C ASN A 51 -2.34 -15.50 8.13
N LEU A 52 -1.85 -15.25 6.92
CA LEU A 52 -2.51 -15.74 5.72
C LEU A 52 -2.05 -17.16 5.44
N GLN A 53 -3.01 -18.07 5.29
CA GLN A 53 -2.73 -19.38 4.73
C GLN A 53 -2.52 -19.19 3.23
N THR A 54 -1.33 -19.56 2.75
CA THR A 54 -1.01 -19.54 1.32
C THR A 54 -0.47 -20.90 0.91
N ASN A 55 -0.58 -21.21 -0.38
CA ASN A 55 0.00 -22.43 -0.95
C ASN A 55 1.53 -22.36 -1.05
N GLN A 56 2.14 -21.24 -0.68
CA GLN A 56 3.57 -21.00 -0.70
C GLN A 56 4.15 -21.20 0.71
N SER A 57 5.42 -21.59 0.80
CA SER A 57 6.10 -21.83 2.08
C SER A 57 6.37 -20.55 2.89
N GLU A 58 6.01 -19.38 2.38
CA GLU A 58 6.27 -18.09 3.02
C GLU A 58 5.21 -17.76 4.06
N LEU A 59 5.65 -17.34 5.25
CA LEU A 59 4.76 -16.82 6.30
C LEU A 59 4.35 -15.38 5.95
N ILE A 60 3.13 -15.20 5.46
CA ILE A 60 2.58 -13.87 5.17
C ILE A 60 1.69 -13.41 6.32
N ARG A 61 1.97 -12.21 6.86
CA ARG A 61 1.12 -11.54 7.86
C ARG A 61 0.38 -10.36 7.25
N ARG A 62 -0.96 -10.34 7.40
CA ARG A 62 -1.82 -9.21 7.03
C ARG A 62 -2.12 -8.38 8.27
N PHE A 63 -1.74 -7.12 8.24
CA PHE A 63 -2.15 -6.12 9.22
C PHE A 63 -3.39 -5.40 8.70
N GLN A 64 -4.42 -5.27 9.53
CA GLN A 64 -5.66 -4.56 9.20
C GLN A 64 -5.86 -3.41 10.17
N GLY A 65 -6.49 -2.35 9.67
CA GLY A 65 -6.77 -1.14 10.43
C GLY A 65 -7.89 -0.31 9.80
N VAL A 66 -8.33 0.72 10.52
CA VAL A 66 -9.38 1.65 10.12
C VAL A 66 -8.91 3.08 10.40
N SER A 67 -9.29 4.01 9.52
CA SER A 67 -9.05 5.44 9.70
C SER A 67 -10.27 6.26 9.36
N LEU A 68 -10.51 7.35 10.10
CA LEU A 68 -11.57 8.31 9.84
C LEU A 68 -10.98 9.71 9.57
N PRO A 69 -11.47 10.44 8.55
CA PRO A 69 -11.04 11.81 8.31
C PRO A 69 -11.72 12.78 9.28
N VAL A 70 -11.20 14.02 9.33
CA VAL A 70 -11.75 15.09 10.20
C VAL A 70 -13.20 15.45 9.83
N HIS A 71 -13.57 15.40 8.55
CA HIS A 71 -14.87 15.85 8.03
C HIS A 71 -15.68 14.67 7.48
N LEU A 72 -16.36 13.92 8.35
CA LEU A 72 -17.31 12.87 7.99
C LEU A 72 -18.74 13.41 7.87
#